data_AF-A0A5M9ZQW5-F1
#
_entry.id   AF-A0A5M9ZQW5-F1
#
_cell.length_a   1.000
_cell.length_b   1.000
_cell.length_c   1.000
_cell.angle_alpha   90.00
_cell.angle_beta   90.00
_cell.angle_gamma   90.00
#
_symmetry.space_group_name_H-M   'P 1'
#
loop_
_entity.id
_entity.type
_entity.pdbx_description
1 polymer ?
#
loop_
_entity_poly.entity_id
_entity_poly.type
_entity_poly.pdbx_seq_one_letter_code
_entity_poly.pdbx_strand_id
1 'polypeptide(L)'
;MSNKPKRFSSPKKLAVAIASVAMFAPFVAVGTASAAPTDPVEVTVNGSDVAAAAKNRNGLTFKGFGVLSANSTSALLMDYKAQNPEAYWNLITTLFGGDNPIMNTVKIEMGNDRNTSTGPNAATMRSSNEYPNVAHEPGFQLAADAMKVNPNVKVSILRWRSPAWVKSNDDVYKWYKNTILAVYRQYGYMVDSVNPHINESGPNFAWTKDFANRVKTDEVGFIGADTIKDLDGNDVPAWSSEAEKEAFHKIRTVISDEVGTGSFGDDMINDEALRNAVDIAGYHYNTADQGSNFGAVAVFVGGGSWLRR
;
A
#
# COMPACT_ATOMS: atom_id res chain seq x y z
N MET A 1 48.60 -61.80 -20.99
CA MET A 1 49.59 -62.53 -20.17
C MET A 1 49.73 -61.76 -18.86
N SER A 2 49.09 -62.22 -17.77
CA SER A 2 49.72 -62.95 -16.64
C SER A 2 50.73 -62.05 -15.91
N ASN A 3 50.71 -61.77 -14.61
CA ASN A 3 50.22 -62.47 -13.41
C ASN A 3 50.20 -61.47 -12.23
N LYS A 4 49.21 -61.54 -11.32
CA LYS A 4 49.37 -61.21 -9.88
C LYS A 4 50.14 -62.39 -9.21
N PRO A 5 50.46 -62.47 -7.88
CA PRO A 5 50.14 -61.61 -6.71
C PRO A 5 51.33 -61.47 -5.68
N LYS A 6 51.11 -60.86 -4.51
CA LYS A 6 51.12 -61.55 -3.19
C LYS A 6 50.82 -60.61 -2.00
N ARG A 7 50.05 -61.17 -1.08
CA ARG A 7 49.51 -60.65 0.19
C ARG A 7 50.44 -60.96 1.38
N PHE A 8 50.01 -60.46 2.55
CA PHE A 8 50.28 -60.87 3.94
C PHE A 8 51.37 -60.04 4.64
N SER A 9 51.22 -59.56 5.88
CA SER A 9 50.34 -59.95 7.00
C SER A 9 50.27 -58.82 8.05
N SER A 10 49.17 -58.74 8.80
CA SER A 10 49.12 -58.13 10.14
C SER A 10 49.51 -59.19 11.19
N PRO A 11 49.83 -58.84 12.46
CA PRO A 11 48.75 -58.78 13.46
C PRO A 11 48.96 -57.94 14.75
N LYS A 12 47.82 -57.67 15.42
CA LYS A 12 47.54 -57.62 16.89
C LYS A 12 48.18 -56.50 17.74
N LYS A 13 47.41 -55.51 18.21
CA LYS A 13 46.53 -55.48 19.42
C LYS A 13 47.27 -55.68 20.76
N LEU A 14 47.31 -54.64 21.59
CA LEU A 14 47.06 -54.75 23.02
C LEU A 14 46.55 -53.41 23.59
N ALA A 15 45.47 -53.47 24.33
CA ALA A 15 44.90 -52.39 25.14
C ALA A 15 45.53 -52.39 26.54
N VAL A 16 45.47 -51.26 27.25
CA VAL A 16 44.88 -51.11 28.59
C VAL A 16 45.13 -49.68 29.09
N ALA A 17 44.06 -49.09 29.61
CA ALA A 17 43.96 -47.74 30.15
C ALA A 17 44.61 -47.62 31.54
N ILE A 18 45.13 -46.44 31.86
CA ILE A 18 45.18 -45.92 33.24
C ILE A 18 44.79 -44.44 33.19
N ALA A 19 43.73 -44.11 33.92
CA ALA A 19 43.28 -42.76 34.18
C ALA A 19 44.10 -42.14 35.33
N SER A 20 44.56 -40.91 35.14
CA SER A 20 44.97 -40.05 36.25
C SER A 20 44.59 -38.61 35.92
N VAL A 21 43.65 -38.09 36.71
CA VAL A 21 43.16 -36.71 36.70
C VAL A 21 44.23 -35.83 37.33
N ALA A 22 44.66 -34.79 36.62
CA ALA A 22 45.28 -33.62 37.20
C ALA A 22 44.69 -32.38 36.53
N MET A 23 43.89 -31.64 37.30
CA MET A 23 43.36 -30.34 36.91
C MET A 23 44.52 -29.34 36.82
N PHE A 24 44.68 -28.70 35.66
CA PHE A 24 45.21 -27.35 35.55
C PHE A 24 44.41 -26.64 34.47
N ALA A 25 43.64 -25.63 34.89
CA ALA A 25 42.89 -24.77 33.98
C ALA A 25 43.86 -23.97 33.09
N PRO A 26 43.48 -23.70 31.82
CA PRO A 26 44.38 -23.18 30.81
C PRO A 26 44.56 -21.66 30.95
N PHE A 27 45.81 -21.19 30.85
CA PHE A 27 46.05 -19.82 30.42
C PHE A 27 45.72 -19.74 28.93
N VAL A 28 44.74 -18.90 28.64
CA VAL A 28 44.12 -18.65 27.34
C VAL A 28 45.12 -17.96 26.41
N ALA A 29 45.50 -18.61 25.31
CA ALA A 29 45.78 -17.88 24.09
C ALA A 29 44.44 -17.70 23.37
N VAL A 30 43.93 -16.47 23.43
CA VAL A 30 42.76 -16.02 22.69
C VAL A 30 43.15 -16.03 21.22
N GLY A 31 43.02 -17.19 20.58
CA GLY A 31 42.72 -17.23 19.16
C GLY A 31 41.24 -16.95 19.04
N THR A 32 40.87 -15.69 18.78
CA THR A 32 39.57 -15.43 18.16
C THR A 32 39.59 -16.15 16.82
N ALA A 33 39.04 -17.37 16.79
CA ALA A 33 38.63 -17.99 15.55
C ALA A 33 37.52 -17.10 14.99
N SER A 34 37.93 -16.10 14.22
CA SER A 34 37.04 -15.40 13.30
C SER A 34 36.53 -16.47 12.35
N ALA A 35 35.24 -16.80 12.46
CA ALA A 35 34.57 -17.68 11.52
C ALA A 35 34.80 -17.13 10.12
N ALA A 36 35.40 -17.93 9.24
CA ALA A 36 35.51 -17.61 7.82
C ALA A 36 34.08 -17.46 7.26
N PRO A 37 33.70 -16.31 6.70
CA PRO A 37 32.43 -16.21 6.01
C PRO A 37 32.62 -16.84 4.64
N THR A 38 32.11 -18.05 4.37
CA THR A 38 31.89 -18.53 2.98
C THR A 38 31.19 -19.88 2.78
N ASP A 39 30.65 -20.55 3.81
CA ASP A 39 29.77 -21.70 3.53
C ASP A 39 28.35 -21.20 3.18
N PRO A 40 27.80 -21.55 1.99
CA PRO A 40 26.43 -21.20 1.66
C PRO A 40 25.47 -21.86 2.65
N VAL A 41 24.60 -21.06 3.26
CA VAL A 41 23.53 -21.56 4.12
C VAL A 41 22.34 -21.93 3.25
N GLU A 42 21.94 -23.20 3.27
CA GLU A 42 20.69 -23.62 2.66
C GLU A 42 19.52 -23.16 3.53
N VAL A 43 18.63 -22.35 2.95
CA VAL A 43 17.38 -21.93 3.59
C VAL A 43 16.23 -22.56 2.81
N THR A 44 15.59 -23.57 3.40
CA THR A 44 14.37 -24.17 2.84
C THR A 44 13.15 -23.43 3.37
N VAL A 45 12.29 -22.94 2.47
CA VAL A 45 10.98 -22.34 2.82
C VAL A 45 9.90 -23.15 2.12
N ASN A 46 8.90 -23.62 2.88
CA ASN A 46 7.77 -24.38 2.34
C ASN A 46 6.42 -23.70 2.67
N GLY A 47 5.32 -24.26 2.14
CA GLY A 47 3.98 -23.68 2.31
C GLY A 47 3.50 -23.61 3.77
N SER A 48 3.95 -24.52 4.64
CA SER A 48 3.59 -24.48 6.07
C SER A 48 4.30 -23.34 6.80
N ASP A 49 5.53 -23.01 6.40
CA ASP A 49 6.27 -21.85 6.93
C ASP A 49 5.57 -20.55 6.55
N VAL A 50 5.12 -20.43 5.30
CA VAL A 50 4.33 -19.28 4.83
C VAL A 50 3.01 -19.15 5.60
N ALA A 51 2.29 -20.28 5.78
CA ALA A 51 1.04 -20.30 6.53
C ALA A 51 1.22 -19.94 8.01
N ALA A 52 2.33 -20.33 8.62
CA ALA A 52 2.69 -19.94 9.98
C ALA A 52 3.05 -18.45 10.06
N ALA A 53 3.86 -17.95 9.13
CA ALA A 53 4.24 -16.54 9.06
C ALA A 53 3.01 -15.63 8.86
N ALA A 54 2.03 -16.04 8.05
CA ALA A 54 0.80 -15.29 7.83
C ALA A 54 -0.07 -15.13 9.09
N LYS A 55 0.10 -16.01 10.09
CA LYS A 55 -0.59 -15.92 11.39
C LYS A 55 0.19 -15.13 12.44
N ASN A 56 1.43 -14.74 12.14
CA ASN A 56 2.25 -13.98 13.06
C ASN A 56 1.66 -12.57 13.20
N ARG A 57 1.29 -12.19 14.44
CA ARG A 57 0.77 -10.85 14.75
C ARG A 57 1.73 -9.73 14.38
N ASN A 58 3.04 -10.01 14.38
CA ASN A 58 4.10 -9.08 14.00
C ASN A 58 4.61 -9.34 12.57
N GLY A 59 4.00 -10.29 11.84
CA GLY A 59 4.35 -10.61 10.47
C GLY A 59 3.64 -9.67 9.50
N LEU A 60 4.40 -9.02 8.62
CA LEU A 60 3.83 -8.25 7.51
C LEU A 60 3.49 -9.21 6.37
N THR A 61 2.20 -9.50 6.19
CA THR A 61 1.76 -10.20 4.98
C THR A 61 1.77 -9.26 3.79
N PHE A 62 2.27 -9.75 2.65
CA PHE A 62 2.19 -9.05 1.38
C PHE A 62 0.74 -8.71 1.05
N LYS A 63 0.48 -7.45 0.66
CA LYS A 63 -0.88 -6.94 0.42
C LYS A 63 -1.28 -6.91 -1.05
N GLY A 64 -0.36 -7.17 -1.97
CA GLY A 64 -0.62 -7.17 -3.42
C GLY A 64 0.16 -6.10 -4.17
N PHE A 65 0.04 -6.15 -5.50
CA PHE A 65 0.49 -5.08 -6.38
C PHE A 65 -0.69 -4.19 -6.78
N GLY A 66 -0.38 -2.96 -7.18
CA GLY A 66 -1.36 -2.03 -7.68
C GLY A 66 -0.85 -1.21 -8.85
N VAL A 67 -1.79 -0.52 -9.47
CA VAL A 67 -1.53 0.47 -10.52
C VAL A 67 -1.84 1.87 -9.99
N LEU A 68 -1.19 2.88 -10.57
CA LEU A 68 -1.48 4.29 -10.29
C LEU A 68 -2.00 4.95 -11.58
N SER A 69 -3.23 5.48 -11.54
CA SER A 69 -3.76 6.39 -12.54
C SER A 69 -3.53 7.83 -12.08
N ALA A 70 -2.55 8.50 -12.68
CA ALA A 70 -2.15 9.87 -12.32
C ALA A 70 -1.38 10.55 -13.46
N ASN A 71 -1.14 11.85 -13.36
CA ASN A 71 -0.31 12.63 -14.27
C ASN A 71 -0.60 12.40 -15.79
N SER A 72 -1.87 12.25 -16.17
CA SER A 72 -2.34 11.86 -17.53
C SER A 72 -1.90 10.48 -18.06
N THR A 73 -1.33 9.60 -17.22
CA THR A 73 -0.86 8.26 -17.66
C THR A 73 -1.98 7.36 -18.22
N SER A 74 -3.22 7.60 -17.81
CA SER A 74 -4.42 6.88 -18.26
C SER A 74 -5.29 7.69 -19.23
N ALA A 75 -4.81 8.80 -19.79
CA ALA A 75 -5.65 9.73 -20.57
C ALA A 75 -6.33 9.09 -21.79
N LEU A 76 -5.67 8.13 -22.43
CA LEU A 76 -6.20 7.42 -23.62
C LEU A 76 -7.03 6.18 -23.28
N LEU A 77 -7.16 5.83 -21.99
CA LEU A 77 -7.71 4.54 -21.58
C LEU A 77 -9.20 4.42 -21.95
N MET A 78 -9.97 5.49 -21.81
CA MET A 78 -11.41 5.47 -22.10
C MET A 78 -11.69 5.45 -23.61
N ASP A 79 -10.89 6.16 -24.41
CA ASP A 79 -10.95 6.06 -25.88
C ASP A 79 -10.56 4.65 -26.34
N TYR A 80 -9.53 4.07 -25.72
CA TYR A 80 -9.11 2.69 -26.00
C TYR A 80 -10.21 1.68 -25.67
N LYS A 81 -10.90 1.86 -24.54
CA LYS A 81 -12.09 1.06 -24.17
C LYS A 81 -13.21 1.18 -25.20
N ALA A 82 -13.51 2.39 -25.67
CA ALA A 82 -14.59 2.63 -26.63
C ALA A 82 -14.26 2.06 -28.02
N GLN A 83 -13.03 2.24 -28.48
CA GLN A 83 -12.60 1.87 -29.84
C GLN A 83 -12.17 0.40 -29.95
N ASN A 84 -11.64 -0.18 -28.86
CA ASN A 84 -11.11 -1.55 -28.82
C ASN A 84 -11.61 -2.31 -27.56
N PRO A 85 -12.92 -2.50 -27.40
CA PRO A 85 -13.49 -3.01 -26.15
C PRO A 85 -13.00 -4.41 -25.77
N GLU A 86 -12.80 -5.32 -26.74
CA GLU A 86 -12.28 -6.65 -26.47
C GLU A 86 -10.84 -6.60 -25.93
N ALA A 87 -9.97 -5.80 -26.56
CA ALA A 87 -8.59 -5.64 -26.10
C ALA A 87 -8.50 -4.96 -24.72
N TYR A 88 -9.38 -3.99 -24.46
CA TYR A 88 -9.51 -3.39 -23.12
C TYR A 88 -9.91 -4.43 -22.07
N TRP A 89 -10.92 -5.25 -22.33
CA TRP A 89 -11.32 -6.29 -21.37
C TRP A 89 -10.26 -7.37 -21.20
N ASN A 90 -9.52 -7.73 -22.25
CA ASN A 90 -8.35 -8.60 -22.13
C ASN A 90 -7.28 -7.99 -21.20
N LEU A 91 -7.01 -6.69 -21.29
CA LEU A 91 -6.13 -5.98 -20.36
C LEU A 91 -6.66 -6.06 -18.91
N ILE A 92 -7.93 -5.74 -18.69
CA ILE A 92 -8.55 -5.76 -17.36
C ILE A 92 -8.50 -7.17 -16.75
N THR A 93 -8.91 -8.19 -17.50
CA THR A 93 -8.88 -9.58 -17.03
C THR A 93 -7.46 -10.08 -16.79
N THR A 94 -6.49 -9.68 -17.62
CA THR A 94 -5.07 -10.05 -17.41
C THR A 94 -4.50 -9.45 -16.13
N LEU A 95 -4.81 -8.17 -15.85
CA LEU A 95 -4.26 -7.48 -14.68
C LEU A 95 -5.00 -7.84 -13.39
N PHE A 96 -6.33 -7.88 -13.41
CA PHE A 96 -7.16 -7.93 -12.21
C PHE A 96 -7.97 -9.20 -12.07
N GLY A 97 -8.10 -10.03 -13.11
CA GLY A 97 -8.95 -11.23 -13.10
C GLY A 97 -8.23 -12.51 -12.64
N GLY A 98 -9.01 -13.58 -12.52
CA GLY A 98 -8.54 -14.92 -12.14
C GLY A 98 -8.40 -15.13 -10.63
N ASP A 99 -8.06 -16.36 -10.24
CA ASP A 99 -7.97 -16.76 -8.83
C ASP A 99 -6.80 -16.08 -8.10
N ASN A 100 -5.77 -15.67 -8.85
CA ASN A 100 -4.55 -15.04 -8.35
C ASN A 100 -4.20 -13.83 -9.22
N PRO A 101 -4.93 -12.71 -9.06
CA PRO A 101 -4.74 -11.54 -9.91
C PRO A 101 -3.38 -10.89 -9.67
N ILE A 102 -2.78 -10.35 -10.75
CA ILE A 102 -1.50 -9.64 -10.66
C ILE A 102 -1.66 -8.38 -9.82
N MET A 103 -2.73 -7.63 -10.09
CA MET A 103 -3.06 -6.37 -9.44
C MET A 103 -4.33 -6.54 -8.60
N ASN A 104 -4.33 -5.94 -7.42
CA ASN A 104 -5.51 -5.88 -6.56
C ASN A 104 -5.80 -4.47 -6.04
N THR A 105 -5.07 -3.46 -6.52
CA THR A 105 -5.21 -2.09 -6.06
C THR A 105 -5.13 -1.10 -7.21
N VAL A 106 -6.02 -0.11 -7.21
CA VAL A 106 -5.97 1.05 -8.09
C VAL A 106 -5.79 2.30 -7.22
N LYS A 107 -4.64 2.94 -7.34
CA LYS A 107 -4.38 4.26 -6.74
C LYS A 107 -4.69 5.33 -7.77
N ILE A 108 -5.35 6.41 -7.36
CA ILE A 108 -5.87 7.44 -8.28
C ILE A 108 -5.42 8.81 -7.78
N GLU A 109 -4.88 9.63 -8.67
CA GLU A 109 -4.72 11.06 -8.40
C GLU A 109 -6.08 11.75 -8.43
N MET A 110 -6.34 12.55 -7.41
CA MET A 110 -7.40 13.53 -7.40
C MET A 110 -7.06 14.64 -8.40
N GLY A 111 -7.61 14.53 -9.61
CA GLY A 111 -7.37 15.45 -10.72
C GLY A 111 -7.65 16.90 -10.35
N ASN A 112 -6.83 17.82 -10.87
CA ASN A 112 -6.79 19.20 -10.39
C ASN A 112 -6.52 20.25 -11.49
N ASP A 113 -6.61 19.85 -12.77
CA ASP A 113 -6.36 20.65 -13.98
C ASP A 113 -4.92 21.21 -14.10
N ARG A 114 -3.97 20.76 -13.27
CA ARG A 114 -2.55 21.17 -13.35
C ARG A 114 -1.69 20.01 -13.81
N ASN A 115 -0.59 20.32 -14.49
CA ASN A 115 0.43 19.32 -14.79
C ASN A 115 1.17 18.93 -13.50
N THR A 116 1.09 17.65 -13.15
CA THR A 116 1.68 17.06 -11.94
C THR A 116 2.83 16.09 -12.25
N SER A 117 3.12 15.83 -13.53
CA SER A 117 4.40 15.28 -14.03
C SER A 117 4.41 15.31 -15.57
N THR A 118 3.71 14.35 -16.19
CA THR A 118 3.65 14.13 -17.65
C THR A 118 2.45 14.77 -18.33
N GLY A 119 1.49 15.27 -17.55
CA GLY A 119 0.31 15.97 -18.04
C GLY A 119 -0.70 16.23 -16.92
N PRO A 120 -1.79 16.96 -17.22
CA PRO A 120 -2.86 17.24 -16.26
C PRO A 120 -3.90 16.11 -16.16
N ASN A 121 -4.37 15.84 -14.95
CA ASN A 121 -5.65 15.15 -14.72
C ASN A 121 -6.77 16.17 -14.54
N ALA A 122 -7.88 15.95 -15.24
CA ALA A 122 -9.03 16.83 -15.18
C ALA A 122 -9.63 16.85 -13.77
N ALA A 123 -9.97 18.04 -13.29
CA ALA A 123 -10.58 18.17 -11.98
C ALA A 123 -11.97 17.53 -11.91
N THR A 124 -12.24 16.82 -10.82
CA THR A 124 -13.60 16.35 -10.52
C THR A 124 -14.51 17.52 -10.17
N MET A 125 -13.95 18.60 -9.56
CA MET A 125 -14.64 19.85 -9.25
C MET A 125 -13.77 21.06 -9.63
N ARG A 126 -14.21 21.89 -10.57
CA ARG A 126 -13.51 23.13 -10.98
C ARG A 126 -13.91 24.34 -10.15
N SER A 127 -15.07 24.27 -9.49
CA SER A 127 -15.51 25.25 -8.50
C SER A 127 -16.01 24.56 -7.22
N SER A 128 -16.11 25.32 -6.12
CA SER A 128 -16.59 24.80 -4.85
C SER A 128 -18.07 24.37 -4.87
N ASN A 129 -18.85 24.87 -5.82
CA ASN A 129 -20.31 24.69 -5.88
C ASN A 129 -20.74 23.82 -7.07
N GLU A 130 -19.81 23.07 -7.64
CA GLU A 130 -20.06 22.13 -8.73
C GLU A 130 -20.25 20.71 -8.17
N TYR A 131 -21.14 19.93 -8.76
CA TYR A 131 -21.21 18.50 -8.48
C TYR A 131 -20.00 17.78 -9.08
N PRO A 132 -19.33 16.86 -8.36
CA PRO A 132 -18.15 16.20 -8.89
C PRO A 132 -18.46 15.38 -10.15
N ASN A 133 -17.84 15.73 -11.27
CA ASN A 133 -17.86 14.87 -12.46
C ASN A 133 -16.71 13.87 -12.37
N VAL A 134 -17.00 12.68 -11.83
CA VAL A 134 -16.00 11.64 -11.58
C VAL A 134 -15.59 10.88 -12.84
N ALA A 135 -16.33 11.03 -13.94
CA ALA A 135 -15.94 10.46 -15.24
C ALA A 135 -14.75 11.21 -15.90
N HIS A 136 -14.43 12.42 -15.43
CA HIS A 136 -13.24 13.15 -15.87
C HIS A 136 -11.92 12.46 -15.52
N GLU A 137 -11.89 11.67 -14.43
CA GLU A 137 -10.71 10.94 -14.01
C GLU A 137 -10.84 9.45 -14.39
N PRO A 138 -10.10 8.96 -15.41
CA PRO A 138 -10.24 7.60 -15.91
C PRO A 138 -9.92 6.53 -14.85
N GLY A 139 -9.15 6.87 -13.81
CA GLY A 139 -8.85 5.97 -12.70
C GLY A 139 -10.10 5.43 -12.01
N PHE A 140 -11.17 6.24 -11.87
CA PHE A 140 -12.38 5.78 -11.18
C PHE A 140 -13.15 4.74 -11.99
N GLN A 141 -13.24 4.93 -13.32
CA GLN A 141 -13.84 3.95 -14.23
C GLN A 141 -12.99 2.69 -14.34
N LEU A 142 -11.65 2.82 -14.36
CA LEU A 142 -10.72 1.69 -14.33
C LEU A 142 -10.96 0.80 -13.11
N ALA A 143 -11.07 1.41 -11.91
CA ALA A 143 -11.37 0.68 -10.69
C ALA A 143 -12.74 -0.02 -10.74
N ALA A 144 -13.77 0.66 -11.24
CA ALA A 144 -15.11 0.08 -11.42
C ALA A 144 -15.07 -1.16 -12.33
N ASP A 145 -14.32 -1.11 -13.43
CA ASP A 145 -14.20 -2.22 -14.36
C ASP A 145 -13.34 -3.36 -13.80
N ALA A 146 -12.27 -3.05 -13.07
CA ALA A 146 -11.47 -4.04 -12.36
C ALA A 146 -12.30 -4.80 -11.33
N MET A 147 -13.21 -4.12 -10.61
CA MET A 147 -14.10 -4.75 -9.64
C MET A 147 -15.09 -5.76 -10.24
N LYS A 148 -15.44 -5.62 -11.53
CA LYS A 148 -16.31 -6.58 -12.22
C LYS A 148 -15.65 -7.95 -12.42
N VAL A 149 -14.32 -7.99 -12.51
CA VAL A 149 -13.55 -9.24 -12.64
C VAL A 149 -12.92 -9.69 -11.31
N ASN A 150 -12.77 -8.78 -10.35
CA ASN A 150 -12.27 -9.06 -9.01
C ASN A 150 -12.89 -8.11 -7.97
N PRO A 151 -13.91 -8.55 -7.20
CA PRO A 151 -14.60 -7.70 -6.23
C PRO A 151 -13.72 -7.30 -5.03
N ASN A 152 -12.51 -7.84 -4.90
CA ASN A 152 -11.59 -7.52 -3.81
C ASN A 152 -10.64 -6.36 -4.13
N VAL A 153 -10.74 -5.76 -5.33
CA VAL A 153 -9.91 -4.61 -5.71
C VAL A 153 -10.06 -3.48 -4.69
N LYS A 154 -8.93 -2.90 -4.29
CA LYS A 154 -8.83 -1.78 -3.36
C LYS A 154 -8.60 -0.48 -4.10
N VAL A 155 -9.27 0.58 -3.67
CA VAL A 155 -9.12 1.92 -4.25
C VAL A 155 -8.50 2.87 -3.25
N SER A 156 -7.43 3.54 -3.68
CA SER A 156 -6.74 4.55 -2.88
C SER A 156 -6.69 5.86 -3.64
N ILE A 157 -6.88 6.99 -2.98
CA ILE A 157 -6.79 8.31 -3.62
C ILE A 157 -5.82 9.24 -2.90
N LEU A 158 -5.18 10.13 -3.66
CA LEU A 158 -4.29 11.16 -3.13
C LEU A 158 -4.26 12.38 -4.05
N ARG A 159 -3.53 13.44 -3.66
CA ARG A 159 -3.32 14.61 -4.52
C ARG A 159 -1.85 15.02 -4.65
N TRP A 160 -1.44 15.45 -5.84
CA TRP A 160 -0.20 16.23 -6.03
C TRP A 160 -0.44 17.73 -5.85
N ARG A 161 -1.58 18.22 -6.34
CA ARG A 161 -2.01 19.61 -6.28
C ARG A 161 -3.51 19.66 -6.00
N SER A 162 -4.07 20.86 -5.92
CA SER A 162 -5.51 21.05 -5.74
C SER A 162 -6.07 22.01 -6.80
N PRO A 163 -7.37 21.90 -7.12
CA PRO A 163 -8.07 22.90 -7.92
C PRO A 163 -7.89 24.31 -7.37
N ALA A 164 -8.05 25.32 -8.23
CA ALA A 164 -7.77 26.72 -7.85
C ALA A 164 -8.61 27.22 -6.67
N TRP A 165 -9.83 26.72 -6.49
CA TRP A 165 -10.73 27.13 -5.40
C TRP A 165 -10.36 26.52 -4.04
N VAL A 166 -9.56 25.45 -4.01
CA VAL A 166 -9.17 24.77 -2.78
C VAL A 166 -8.02 25.51 -2.11
N LYS A 167 -8.31 26.20 -0.99
CA LYS A 167 -7.34 27.04 -0.27
C LYS A 167 -7.08 26.59 1.17
N SER A 168 -7.95 25.75 1.71
CA SER A 168 -7.91 25.31 3.10
C SER A 168 -8.10 23.79 3.22
N ASN A 169 -7.86 23.26 4.42
CA ASN A 169 -8.16 21.86 4.74
C ASN A 169 -9.67 21.56 4.66
N ASP A 170 -10.53 22.54 4.96
CA ASP A 170 -11.98 22.38 4.80
C ASP A 170 -12.35 22.23 3.31
N ASP A 171 -11.70 22.99 2.43
CA ASP A 171 -11.88 22.83 0.99
C ASP A 171 -11.37 21.49 0.48
N VAL A 172 -10.21 21.03 0.99
CA VAL A 172 -9.68 19.69 0.68
C VAL A 172 -10.67 18.62 1.12
N TYR A 173 -11.19 18.71 2.35
CA TYR A 173 -12.19 17.76 2.85
C TYR A 173 -13.44 17.74 1.99
N LYS A 174 -13.99 18.92 1.66
CA LYS A 174 -15.16 19.04 0.78
C LYS A 174 -14.92 18.40 -0.58
N TRP A 175 -13.79 18.71 -1.20
CA TRP A 175 -13.44 18.18 -2.51
C TRP A 175 -13.32 16.65 -2.50
N TYR A 176 -12.59 16.09 -1.53
CA TYR A 176 -12.43 14.64 -1.39
C TYR A 176 -13.77 13.97 -1.10
N LYS A 177 -14.48 14.44 -0.08
CA LYS A 177 -15.75 13.86 0.37
C LYS A 177 -16.78 13.84 -0.75
N ASN A 178 -17.06 14.99 -1.37
CA ASN A 178 -18.06 15.04 -2.43
C ASN A 178 -17.65 14.13 -3.59
N THR A 179 -16.37 14.13 -3.99
CA THR A 179 -15.86 13.23 -5.04
C THR A 179 -16.07 11.77 -4.68
N ILE A 180 -15.72 11.34 -3.46
CA ILE A 180 -15.88 9.96 -2.99
C ILE A 180 -17.35 9.54 -3.02
N LEU A 181 -18.27 10.39 -2.55
CA LEU A 181 -19.71 10.08 -2.59
C LEU A 181 -20.23 10.03 -4.03
N ALA A 182 -19.77 10.91 -4.91
CA ALA A 182 -20.12 10.86 -6.33
C ALA A 182 -19.60 9.57 -7.01
N VAL A 183 -18.39 9.11 -6.66
CA VAL A 183 -17.85 7.80 -7.12
C VAL A 183 -18.75 6.66 -6.66
N TYR A 184 -19.14 6.64 -5.38
CA TYR A 184 -20.04 5.60 -4.86
C TYR A 184 -21.37 5.58 -5.61
N ARG A 185 -21.98 6.74 -5.83
CA ARG A 185 -23.28 6.87 -6.50
C ARG A 185 -23.22 6.52 -8.00
N GLN A 186 -22.11 6.85 -8.67
CA GLN A 186 -21.95 6.60 -10.11
C GLN A 186 -21.43 5.19 -10.43
N TYR A 187 -20.50 4.67 -9.64
CA TYR A 187 -19.78 3.42 -9.93
C TYR A 187 -20.06 2.29 -8.95
N GLY A 188 -20.78 2.54 -7.86
CA GLY A 188 -21.23 1.51 -6.92
C GLY A 188 -20.15 0.99 -5.96
N TYR A 189 -19.03 1.69 -5.81
CA TYR A 189 -17.97 1.33 -4.86
C TYR A 189 -17.50 2.51 -4.01
N MET A 190 -17.06 2.21 -2.80
CA MET A 190 -16.46 3.19 -1.89
C MET A 190 -14.94 3.15 -2.02
N VAL A 191 -14.28 4.31 -1.95
CA VAL A 191 -12.82 4.38 -1.84
C VAL A 191 -12.38 3.69 -0.55
N ASP A 192 -11.34 2.85 -0.57
CA ASP A 192 -10.89 2.14 0.63
C ASP A 192 -9.93 2.97 1.48
N SER A 193 -9.16 3.86 0.86
CA SER A 193 -8.13 4.64 1.57
C SER A 193 -7.82 6.00 0.93
N VAL A 194 -7.40 6.94 1.77
CA VAL A 194 -7.10 8.30 1.38
C VAL A 194 -5.76 8.73 1.98
N ASN A 195 -4.85 9.26 1.14
CA ASN A 195 -3.84 10.18 1.62
C ASN A 195 -4.40 11.61 1.55
N PRO A 196 -4.68 12.26 2.69
CA PRO A 196 -5.28 13.58 2.70
C PRO A 196 -4.25 14.70 2.48
N HIS A 197 -2.96 14.39 2.60
CA HIS A 197 -1.88 15.33 2.41
C HIS A 197 -1.33 15.33 0.97
N ILE A 198 -0.34 16.18 0.73
CA ILE A 198 0.29 16.35 -0.57
C ILE A 198 1.26 15.20 -0.78
N ASN A 199 1.13 14.52 -1.92
CA ASN A 199 2.06 13.50 -2.36
C ASN A 199 3.51 14.04 -2.41
N GLU A 200 4.49 13.19 -2.09
CA GLU A 200 5.93 13.51 -2.13
C GLU A 200 6.32 14.67 -1.19
N SER A 201 5.51 14.94 -0.16
CA SER A 201 5.75 15.97 0.85
C SER A 201 5.80 15.36 2.24
N GLY A 202 6.56 15.98 3.15
CA GLY A 202 6.64 15.58 4.56
C GLY A 202 5.27 15.44 5.24
N PRO A 203 5.21 14.73 6.37
CA PRO A 203 3.95 14.34 6.95
C PRO A 203 3.27 15.55 7.60
N ASN A 204 1.93 15.59 7.54
CA ASN A 204 1.14 16.56 8.31
C ASN A 204 0.27 15.82 9.31
N PHE A 205 0.78 15.60 10.52
CA PHE A 205 0.12 14.82 11.56
C PHE A 205 -1.20 15.44 12.03
N ALA A 206 -1.23 16.77 12.21
CA ALA A 206 -2.43 17.47 12.65
C ALA A 206 -3.56 17.31 11.63
N TRP A 207 -3.26 17.52 10.34
CA TRP A 207 -4.24 17.36 9.28
C TRP A 207 -4.68 15.91 9.11
N THR A 208 -3.75 14.96 9.18
CA THR A 208 -4.07 13.53 9.04
C THR A 208 -5.03 13.07 10.14
N LYS A 209 -4.78 13.49 11.40
CA LYS A 209 -5.68 13.20 12.54
C LYS A 209 -7.05 13.85 12.36
N ASP A 210 -7.09 15.12 11.95
CA ASP A 210 -8.34 15.85 11.71
C ASP A 210 -9.16 15.20 10.58
N PHE A 211 -8.54 14.88 9.45
CA PHE A 211 -9.19 14.20 8.34
C PHE A 211 -9.77 12.85 8.76
N ALA A 212 -8.98 12.01 9.43
CA ALA A 212 -9.41 10.70 9.91
C ALA A 212 -10.60 10.81 10.88
N ASN A 213 -10.57 11.79 11.78
CA ASN A 213 -11.68 12.05 12.69
C ASN A 213 -12.95 12.47 11.93
N ARG A 214 -12.83 13.45 11.01
CA ARG A 214 -13.96 13.92 10.20
C ARG A 214 -14.62 12.79 9.43
N VAL A 215 -13.83 11.93 8.79
CA VAL A 215 -14.34 10.73 8.09
C VAL A 215 -15.11 9.82 9.04
N LYS A 216 -14.56 9.50 10.22
CA LYS A 216 -15.17 8.56 11.17
C LYS A 216 -16.42 9.10 11.86
N THR A 217 -16.58 10.42 11.96
CA THR A 217 -17.68 11.06 12.69
C THR A 217 -18.61 11.87 11.79
N ASP A 218 -18.56 11.68 10.47
CA ASP A 218 -19.30 12.53 9.55
C ASP A 218 -20.81 12.24 9.58
N GLU A 219 -21.60 13.22 10.00
CA GLU A 219 -23.07 13.13 9.98
C GLU A 219 -23.70 13.94 8.85
N VAL A 220 -22.91 14.78 8.16
CA VAL A 220 -23.39 15.79 7.20
C VAL A 220 -23.60 15.20 5.80
N GLY A 221 -22.77 14.24 5.38
CA GLY A 221 -22.80 13.74 4.00
C GLY A 221 -22.43 14.83 2.98
N PHE A 222 -22.87 14.69 1.73
CA PHE A 222 -22.53 15.58 0.63
C PHE A 222 -22.64 17.06 1.00
N ILE A 223 -21.52 17.79 0.93
CA ILE A 223 -21.44 19.19 1.35
C ILE A 223 -21.99 20.08 0.24
N GLY A 224 -23.08 20.79 0.53
CA GLY A 224 -23.85 21.58 -0.44
C GLY A 224 -25.03 20.83 -1.04
N ALA A 225 -25.51 19.75 -0.42
CA ALA A 225 -26.66 18.96 -0.87
C ALA A 225 -27.94 19.79 -1.13
N ASP A 226 -28.12 20.89 -0.40
CA ASP A 226 -29.25 21.81 -0.51
C ASP A 226 -29.15 22.83 -1.66
N THR A 227 -27.95 23.00 -2.22
CA THR A 227 -27.62 24.08 -3.17
C THR A 227 -27.04 23.58 -4.48
N ILE A 228 -26.51 22.36 -4.51
CA ILE A 228 -25.87 21.74 -5.67
C ILE A 228 -26.81 20.68 -6.24
N LYS A 229 -27.01 20.72 -7.56
CA LYS A 229 -27.71 19.67 -8.33
C LYS A 229 -26.70 18.68 -8.89
N ASP A 230 -27.09 17.43 -9.07
CA ASP A 230 -26.25 16.44 -9.78
C ASP A 230 -26.08 16.79 -11.27
N LEU A 231 -25.34 15.96 -12.00
CA LEU A 231 -25.08 16.17 -13.43
C LEU A 231 -26.34 16.11 -14.31
N ASP A 232 -27.42 15.50 -13.80
CA ASP A 232 -28.71 15.37 -14.48
C ASP A 232 -29.71 16.45 -14.02
N GLY A 233 -29.30 17.34 -13.10
CA GLY A 233 -30.12 18.44 -12.58
C GLY A 233 -31.01 18.09 -11.39
N ASN A 234 -30.84 16.92 -10.79
CA ASN A 234 -31.64 16.48 -9.63
C ASN A 234 -31.08 16.99 -8.30
N ASP A 235 -31.92 17.01 -7.27
CA ASP A 235 -31.49 17.26 -5.90
C ASP A 235 -30.52 16.18 -5.41
N VAL A 236 -29.47 16.62 -4.73
CA VAL A 236 -28.43 15.74 -4.20
C VAL A 236 -28.73 15.45 -2.73
N PRO A 237 -28.92 14.19 -2.32
CA PRO A 237 -29.07 13.89 -0.91
C PRO A 237 -27.72 14.03 -0.18
N ALA A 238 -27.77 14.44 1.08
CA ALA A 238 -26.64 14.42 2.00
C ALA A 238 -26.00 13.01 2.01
N TRP A 239 -26.77 12.00 2.41
CA TRP A 239 -26.42 10.59 2.26
C TRP A 239 -27.43 9.92 1.33
N SER A 240 -26.96 9.15 0.35
CA SER A 240 -27.85 8.40 -0.55
C SER A 240 -28.49 7.19 0.14
N SER A 241 -27.83 6.67 1.19
CA SER A 241 -28.29 5.56 2.02
C SER A 241 -27.45 5.46 3.30
N GLU A 242 -27.95 4.72 4.30
CA GLU A 242 -27.13 4.34 5.47
C GLU A 242 -25.91 3.49 5.08
N ALA A 243 -26.03 2.65 4.04
CA ALA A 243 -24.91 1.86 3.54
C ALA A 243 -23.78 2.74 2.96
N GLU A 244 -24.11 3.83 2.26
CA GLU A 244 -23.12 4.82 1.79
C GLU A 244 -22.39 5.46 2.98
N LYS A 245 -23.15 5.86 4.01
CA LYS A 245 -22.59 6.48 5.23
C LYS A 245 -21.67 5.52 5.98
N GLU A 246 -22.12 4.30 6.24
CA GLU A 246 -21.32 3.28 6.90
C GLU A 246 -20.06 2.92 6.10
N ALA A 247 -20.15 2.89 4.77
CA ALA A 247 -19.00 2.65 3.91
C ALA A 247 -18.00 3.82 3.98
N PHE A 248 -18.49 5.07 3.98
CA PHE A 248 -17.66 6.26 4.09
C PHE A 248 -16.90 6.30 5.43
N HIS A 249 -17.55 5.96 6.55
CA HIS A 249 -16.91 5.89 7.87
C HIS A 249 -15.81 4.83 7.98
N LYS A 250 -15.76 3.86 7.06
CA LYS A 250 -14.74 2.80 7.01
C LYS A 250 -13.51 3.18 6.17
N ILE A 251 -13.49 4.37 5.55
CA ILE A 251 -12.34 4.83 4.76
C ILE A 251 -11.12 4.95 5.66
N ARG A 252 -10.03 4.35 5.21
CA ARG A 252 -8.74 4.31 5.91
C ARG A 252 -7.86 5.50 5.57
N THR A 253 -7.04 5.94 6.50
CA THR A 253 -6.12 7.06 6.27
C THR A 253 -4.69 6.57 6.01
N VAL A 254 -4.07 7.11 4.97
CA VAL A 254 -2.69 6.88 4.56
C VAL A 254 -1.82 8.06 5.02
N ILE A 255 -0.67 7.76 5.60
CA ILE A 255 0.42 8.73 5.81
C ILE A 255 1.71 8.16 5.20
N SER A 256 2.50 8.88 4.42
CA SER A 256 2.34 10.24 3.88
C SER A 256 2.59 10.29 2.37
N ASP A 257 3.01 9.18 1.76
CA ASP A 257 3.53 9.13 0.39
C ASP A 257 4.71 10.09 0.19
N GLU A 258 5.59 10.20 1.19
CA GLU A 258 6.83 10.97 1.13
C GLU A 258 7.85 10.41 0.13
N VAL A 259 8.73 11.29 -0.37
CA VAL A 259 9.93 10.87 -1.11
C VAL A 259 10.90 10.19 -0.15
N GLY A 260 11.34 8.99 -0.50
CA GLY A 260 12.30 8.22 0.27
C GLY A 260 11.69 7.53 1.49
N THR A 261 12.54 7.15 2.45
CA THR A 261 12.08 6.42 3.65
C THR A 261 11.27 7.36 4.56
N GLY A 262 10.02 7.01 4.85
CA GLY A 262 9.09 7.88 5.59
C GLY A 262 9.67 8.41 6.91
N SER A 263 9.60 9.71 7.12
CA SER A 263 10.22 10.37 8.29
C SER A 263 9.40 10.23 9.58
N PHE A 264 8.21 9.63 9.51
CA PHE A 264 7.20 9.61 10.57
C PHE A 264 7.24 8.37 11.48
N GLY A 265 8.24 7.48 11.31
CA GLY A 265 8.32 6.23 12.08
C GLY A 265 8.35 6.45 13.59
N ASP A 266 9.20 7.36 14.07
CA ASP A 266 9.31 7.67 15.50
C ASP A 266 8.05 8.36 16.03
N ASP A 267 7.41 9.23 15.24
CA ASP A 267 6.14 9.86 15.61
C ASP A 267 5.03 8.81 15.76
N MET A 268 4.97 7.83 14.85
CA MET A 268 4.06 6.70 14.97
C MET A 268 4.34 5.86 16.22
N ILE A 269 5.56 5.81 16.74
CA ILE A 269 5.87 5.11 18.01
C ILE A 269 5.49 5.95 19.23
N ASN A 270 5.59 7.28 19.16
CA ASN A 270 5.42 8.15 20.32
C ASN A 270 4.02 8.79 20.43
N ASP A 271 3.23 8.86 19.36
CA ASP A 271 1.89 9.47 19.34
C ASP A 271 0.78 8.41 19.13
N GLU A 272 0.07 8.07 20.21
CA GLU A 272 -1.06 7.12 20.16
C GLU A 272 -2.24 7.64 19.34
N ALA A 273 -2.52 8.94 19.41
CA ALA A 273 -3.60 9.53 18.62
C ALA A 273 -3.29 9.45 17.13
N LEU A 274 -2.03 9.60 16.74
CA LEU A 274 -1.58 9.40 15.36
C LEU A 274 -1.73 7.94 14.93
N ARG A 275 -1.31 6.97 15.77
CA ARG A 275 -1.52 5.54 15.49
C ARG A 275 -2.98 5.16 15.31
N ASN A 276 -3.88 5.76 16.07
CA ASN A 276 -5.32 5.48 15.97
C ASN A 276 -5.98 6.17 14.75
N ALA A 277 -5.36 7.23 14.22
CA ALA A 277 -5.82 7.94 13.04
C ALA A 277 -5.30 7.33 11.73
N VAL A 278 -4.09 6.77 11.74
CA VAL A 278 -3.40 6.25 10.55
C VAL A 278 -3.55 4.74 10.45
N ASP A 279 -4.12 4.29 9.34
CA ASP A 279 -4.29 2.87 9.05
C ASP A 279 -3.19 2.31 8.15
N ILE A 280 -2.55 3.17 7.36
CA ILE A 280 -1.60 2.78 6.31
C ILE A 280 -0.38 3.71 6.33
N ALA A 281 0.82 3.13 6.35
CA ALA A 281 2.07 3.83 6.10
C ALA A 281 2.48 3.68 4.62
N GLY A 282 2.56 4.79 3.88
CA GLY A 282 2.97 4.88 2.48
C GLY A 282 4.20 5.76 2.30
N TYR A 283 5.12 5.32 1.44
CA TYR A 283 6.37 6.02 1.10
C TYR A 283 6.83 5.64 -0.31
N HIS A 284 7.67 6.48 -0.91
CA HIS A 284 8.20 6.30 -2.26
C HIS A 284 9.65 5.81 -2.24
N TYR A 285 10.10 5.40 -3.41
CA TYR A 285 11.45 4.90 -3.67
C TYR A 285 12.56 5.77 -3.06
N ASN A 286 13.58 5.09 -2.50
CA ASN A 286 14.89 5.66 -2.24
C ASN A 286 15.94 4.79 -2.93
N THR A 287 16.87 5.41 -3.66
CA THR A 287 18.02 4.69 -4.24
C THR A 287 19.01 4.19 -3.17
N ALA A 288 18.87 4.69 -1.94
CA ALA A 288 19.63 4.29 -0.76
C ALA A 288 18.72 3.72 0.35
N ASP A 289 18.01 2.63 0.06
CA ASP A 289 17.28 1.83 1.07
C ASP A 289 18.24 1.07 1.99
N GLN A 290 19.03 1.82 2.77
CA GLN A 290 20.04 1.31 3.70
C GLN A 290 19.81 1.96 5.07
N GLY A 291 18.80 1.49 5.81
CA GLY A 291 18.49 2.03 7.14
C GLY A 291 17.46 1.23 7.94
N SER A 292 17.49 1.39 9.27
CA SER A 292 16.65 0.70 10.26
C SER A 292 15.19 1.15 10.31
N ASN A 293 14.82 2.21 9.59
CA ASN A 293 13.49 2.82 9.67
C ASN A 293 12.35 1.91 9.19
N PHE A 294 12.66 0.93 8.32
CA PHE A 294 11.67 -0.06 7.88
C PHE A 294 11.16 -0.93 9.04
N GLY A 295 12.02 -1.24 10.02
CA GLY A 295 11.63 -1.98 11.22
C GLY A 295 10.67 -1.18 12.11
N ALA A 296 10.89 0.13 12.26
CA ALA A 296 10.05 0.99 13.08
C ALA A 296 8.63 1.15 12.50
N VAL A 297 8.52 1.30 11.18
CA VAL A 297 7.22 1.46 10.47
C VAL A 297 6.44 0.13 10.40
N ALA A 298 7.14 -1.00 10.26
CA ALA A 298 6.54 -2.33 10.09
C ALA A 298 5.84 -2.88 11.35
N VAL A 299 6.29 -2.50 12.55
CA VAL A 299 5.87 -3.16 13.79
C VAL A 299 4.44 -2.78 14.24
N PHE A 300 3.84 -1.71 13.69
CA PHE A 300 2.64 -1.12 14.31
C PHE A 300 1.44 -0.91 13.40
N VAL A 301 1.62 -0.93 12.08
CA VAL A 301 0.50 -0.73 11.15
C VAL A 301 -0.23 -2.05 10.95
N GLY A 302 -1.21 -2.34 11.81
CA GLY A 302 -2.14 -3.46 11.62
C GLY A 302 -2.89 -3.43 10.27
N GLY A 303 -2.88 -2.29 9.57
CA GLY A 303 -3.46 -2.08 8.24
C GLY A 303 -2.51 -2.26 7.03
N GLY A 304 -1.24 -2.63 7.26
CA GLY A 304 -0.23 -2.88 6.21
C GLY A 304 0.55 -1.64 5.75
N SER A 305 1.76 -1.87 5.23
CA SER A 305 2.61 -0.85 4.62
C SER A 305 2.53 -0.94 3.09
N TRP A 306 2.54 0.22 2.41
CA TRP A 306 2.50 0.29 0.96
C TRP A 306 3.78 0.94 0.43
N LEU A 307 4.40 0.29 -0.55
CA LEU A 307 5.55 0.79 -1.27
C LEU A 307 5.14 1.12 -2.71
N ARG A 308 5.45 2.34 -3.16
CA ARG A 308 5.30 2.75 -4.56
C ARG A 308 6.66 2.70 -5.27
N ARG A 309 6.72 1.98 -6.40
CA ARG A 309 7.80 2.09 -7.39
C ARG A 309 7.55 3.27 -8.33
#